data_AF-A0A7L4M6N2-F1
#
_entry.id   AF-A0A7L4M6N2-F1
#
_cell.length_a   1.000
_cell.length_b   1.000
_cell.length_c   1.000
_cell.angle_alpha   90.00
_cell.angle_beta   90.00
_cell.angle_gamma   90.00
#
_symmetry.space_group_name_H-M   'P 1'
#
loop_
_entity.id
_entity.type
_entity.pdbx_description
1 polymer ?
#
loop_
_entity_poly.entity_id
_entity_poly.type
_entity_poly.pdbx_seq_one_letter_code
_entity_poly.pdbx_strand_id
1 'polypeptide(L)'
;WNYMNHFHPADPFADATKGDDLLPAGTEDYIHIRIQQRNGRKTLTTVQGIADDYDKKKLVKAFKKKFACNGTVIEHPEYGEVIQLQGDQRKNICQFLLEIGIVKEEQLKVHGF
;
A
#
# COMPACT_ATOMS: atom_id res chain seq x y z
N TRP A 1 58.19 2.35 5.01
CA TRP A 1 57.18 2.53 6.06
C TRP A 1 56.27 3.68 5.64
N ASN A 2 55.06 3.52 5.12
CA ASN A 2 54.07 2.46 5.29
C ASN A 2 53.26 2.24 4.00
N TYR A 3 52.99 0.97 3.75
CA TYR A 3 51.90 0.41 2.96
C TYR A 3 50.56 0.84 3.59
N MET A 4 49.48 1.01 2.82
CA MET A 4 48.12 0.51 3.14
C MET A 4 47.10 1.01 2.11
N ASN A 5 46.75 0.11 1.19
CA ASN A 5 45.48 0.10 0.49
C ASN A 5 44.33 0.20 1.51
N HIS A 6 43.53 1.26 1.43
CA HIS A 6 42.23 1.30 2.10
C HIS A 6 41.21 0.63 1.18
N PHE A 7 41.15 -0.72 1.26
CA PHE A 7 40.03 -1.49 0.77
C PHE A 7 38.79 -1.02 1.55
N HIS A 8 37.85 -0.36 0.89
CA HIS A 8 36.51 -0.25 1.44
C HIS A 8 35.94 -1.67 1.54
N PRO A 9 35.56 -2.16 2.73
CA PRO A 9 34.71 -3.34 2.80
C PRO A 9 33.35 -2.92 2.21
N ALA A 10 33.14 -3.22 0.93
CA ALA A 10 31.80 -3.29 0.40
C ALA A 10 31.06 -4.33 1.25
N ASP A 11 30.11 -3.87 2.04
CA ASP A 11 29.30 -4.71 2.91
C ASP A 11 28.53 -5.70 2.01
N PRO A 12 28.85 -7.01 2.04
CA PRO A 12 28.22 -8.00 1.16
C PRO A 12 26.73 -8.20 1.48
N PHE A 13 26.26 -7.62 2.59
CA PHE A 13 24.85 -7.63 2.97
C PHE A 13 24.13 -6.31 2.67
N ALA A 14 24.80 -5.25 2.17
CA ALA A 14 24.12 -4.05 1.70
C ALA A 14 23.25 -4.31 0.44
N ASP A 15 23.51 -5.40 -0.30
CA ASP A 15 22.65 -5.84 -1.40
C ASP A 15 21.50 -6.77 -0.92
N ALA A 16 21.53 -7.25 0.33
CA ALA A 16 20.53 -8.16 0.86
C ALA A 16 19.27 -7.46 1.41
N THR A 17 19.24 -6.12 1.50
CA THR A 17 18.01 -5.38 1.79
C THR A 17 17.11 -5.21 0.55
N LYS A 18 17.51 -5.76 -0.60
CA LYS A 18 16.62 -5.95 -1.77
C LYS A 18 15.91 -7.31 -1.73
N GLY A 19 15.63 -7.82 -0.53
CA GLY A 19 14.70 -8.93 -0.34
C GLY A 19 13.27 -8.39 -0.34
N ASP A 20 12.65 -8.42 -1.52
CA ASP A 20 11.20 -8.24 -1.75
C ASP A 20 10.65 -6.82 -1.52
N ASP A 21 11.00 -5.89 -2.41
CA ASP A 21 10.12 -4.83 -2.96
C ASP A 21 10.93 -3.96 -3.95
N LEU A 22 11.78 -4.62 -4.76
CA LEU A 22 12.36 -4.01 -5.95
C LEU A 22 11.23 -3.72 -6.91
N LEU A 23 10.77 -2.48 -6.95
CA LEU A 23 10.14 -1.98 -8.15
C LEU A 23 10.96 -0.79 -8.70
N PRO A 24 11.45 -0.88 -9.96
CA PRO A 24 12.20 0.17 -10.59
C PRO A 24 11.29 1.38 -10.85
N ALA A 25 11.90 2.56 -10.99
CA ALA A 25 11.26 3.79 -11.40
C ALA A 25 10.28 3.54 -12.57
N GLY A 26 8.98 3.67 -12.30
CA GLY A 26 7.88 3.27 -13.19
C GLY A 26 6.73 2.50 -12.51
N THR A 27 6.64 2.49 -11.17
CA THR A 27 5.70 1.68 -10.38
C THR A 27 4.84 2.50 -9.43
N GLU A 28 4.62 3.77 -9.77
CA GLU A 28 3.79 4.70 -9.01
C GLU A 28 2.27 4.44 -9.18
N ASP A 29 1.86 3.47 -10.01
CA ASP A 29 0.46 3.23 -10.37
C ASP A 29 -0.18 1.98 -9.72
N TYR A 30 0.55 1.22 -8.89
CA TYR A 30 -0.03 0.04 -8.25
C TYR A 30 -0.78 0.41 -6.98
N ILE A 31 -2.02 -0.07 -6.84
CA ILE A 31 -2.80 0.04 -5.62
C ILE A 31 -2.55 -1.17 -4.73
N HIS A 32 -2.00 -0.92 -3.55
CA HIS A 32 -1.76 -1.96 -2.55
C HIS A 32 -2.90 -1.98 -1.54
N ILE A 33 -3.64 -3.09 -1.48
CA ILE A 33 -4.65 -3.35 -0.45
C ILE A 33 -4.02 -4.27 0.59
N ARG A 34 -3.71 -3.74 1.77
CA ARG A 34 -3.14 -4.50 2.89
C ARG A 34 -4.18 -4.69 4.00
N ILE A 35 -4.09 -5.80 4.71
CA ILE A 35 -4.94 -6.08 5.87
C ILE A 35 -4.05 -6.16 7.11
N GLN A 36 -4.44 -5.44 8.16
CA GLN A 36 -3.75 -5.42 9.43
C GLN A 36 -4.70 -5.89 10.55
N GLN A 37 -4.22 -6.67 11.51
CA GLN A 37 -4.99 -6.95 12.73
C GLN A 37 -4.95 -5.74 13.65
N ARG A 38 -6.12 -5.22 14.05
CA ARG A 38 -6.21 -4.12 15.03
C ARG A 38 -6.30 -4.64 16.46
N ASN A 39 -7.20 -5.58 16.71
CA ASN A 39 -7.38 -6.15 18.04
C ASN A 39 -8.14 -7.48 18.01
N GLY A 40 -7.54 -8.58 18.45
CA GLY A 40 -8.16 -9.90 18.45
C GLY A 40 -8.73 -10.26 17.08
N ARG A 41 -10.06 -10.26 16.95
CA ARG A 41 -10.77 -10.56 15.67
C ARG A 41 -11.01 -9.34 14.78
N LYS A 42 -10.68 -8.12 15.23
CA LYS A 42 -10.88 -6.88 14.46
C LYS A 42 -9.71 -6.64 13.53
N THR A 43 -9.99 -6.38 12.27
CA THR A 43 -9.02 -6.06 11.22
C THR A 43 -9.23 -4.64 10.69
N LEU A 44 -8.19 -4.09 10.07
CA LEU A 44 -8.20 -2.85 9.32
C LEU A 44 -7.72 -3.16 7.92
N THR A 45 -8.39 -2.63 6.91
CA THR A 45 -7.92 -2.70 5.53
C THR A 45 -7.37 -1.33 5.14
N THR A 46 -6.12 -1.26 4.72
CA THR A 46 -5.46 -0.05 4.21
C THR A 46 -5.32 -0.14 2.70
N VAL A 47 -5.74 0.90 1.99
CA VAL A 47 -5.53 1.06 0.55
C VAL A 47 -4.48 2.14 0.33
N GLN A 48 -3.37 1.77 -0.30
CA GLN A 48 -2.22 2.63 -0.60
C GLN A 48 -2.06 2.75 -2.13
N GLY A 49 -1.45 3.83 -2.61
CA GLY A 49 -1.21 4.04 -4.05
C GLY A 49 -2.39 4.62 -4.82
N ILE A 50 -3.36 5.26 -4.16
CA ILE A 50 -4.40 6.04 -4.85
C ILE A 50 -3.77 7.36 -5.29
N ALA A 51 -3.77 7.64 -6.60
CA ALA A 51 -3.23 8.88 -7.15
C ALA A 51 -3.91 10.13 -6.55
N ASP A 52 -3.14 11.21 -6.39
CA ASP A 52 -3.59 12.44 -5.74
C ASP A 52 -4.68 13.19 -6.53
N ASP A 53 -4.69 13.01 -7.86
CA ASP A 53 -5.73 13.52 -8.75
C ASP A 53 -7.14 13.00 -8.42
N TYR A 54 -7.24 11.85 -7.74
CA TYR A 54 -8.52 11.31 -7.31
C TYR A 54 -8.97 11.85 -5.96
N ASP A 55 -10.24 12.25 -5.89
CA ASP A 55 -10.90 12.66 -4.65
C ASP A 55 -11.05 11.50 -3.65
N LYS A 56 -10.02 11.25 -2.83
CA LYS A 56 -10.01 10.22 -1.77
C LYS A 56 -11.19 10.38 -0.80
N LYS A 57 -11.62 11.63 -0.53
CA LYS A 57 -12.82 11.93 0.28
C LYS A 57 -14.11 11.40 -0.35
N LYS A 58 -14.27 11.48 -1.68
CA LYS A 58 -15.42 10.90 -2.39
C LYS A 58 -15.35 9.38 -2.36
N LEU A 59 -14.15 8.82 -2.55
CA LEU A 59 -13.92 7.38 -2.44
C LEU A 59 -14.35 6.84 -1.06
N VAL A 60 -13.90 7.48 0.02
CA VAL A 60 -14.29 7.11 1.39
C VAL A 60 -15.79 7.22 1.62
N LYS A 61 -16.46 8.24 1.07
CA LYS A 61 -17.93 8.33 1.14
C LYS A 61 -18.61 7.18 0.41
N ALA A 62 -18.10 6.80 -0.76
CA ALA A 62 -18.64 5.70 -1.53
C ALA A 62 -18.42 4.34 -0.83
N PHE A 63 -17.23 4.13 -0.27
CA PHE A 63 -16.91 2.97 0.56
C PHE A 63 -17.81 2.87 1.79
N LYS A 64 -18.03 3.97 2.51
CA LYS A 64 -18.97 4.02 3.65
C LYS A 64 -20.38 3.60 3.24
N LYS A 65 -20.85 4.07 2.08
CA LYS A 65 -22.19 3.76 1.56
C LYS A 65 -22.31 2.31 1.10
N LYS A 66 -21.29 1.76 0.43
CA LYS A 66 -21.35 0.41 -0.16
C LYS A 66 -21.03 -0.69 0.83
N PHE A 67 -20.09 -0.46 1.75
CA PHE A 67 -19.61 -1.49 2.68
C PHE A 67 -20.22 -1.38 4.08
N ALA A 68 -21.02 -0.34 4.35
CA ALA A 68 -21.55 -0.02 5.68
C ALA A 68 -20.47 0.00 6.79
N CYS A 69 -19.22 0.29 6.41
CA CYS A 69 -18.05 0.31 7.28
C CYS A 69 -17.60 1.74 7.55
N ASN A 70 -16.95 1.98 8.69
CA ASN A 70 -16.30 3.26 8.90
C ASN A 70 -14.96 3.30 8.14
N GLY A 71 -14.64 4.48 7.61
CA GLY A 71 -13.46 4.74 6.81
C GLY A 71 -12.91 6.14 7.02
N THR A 72 -11.60 6.27 6.96
CA THR A 72 -10.90 7.57 7.07
C THR A 72 -9.77 7.62 6.07
N VAL A 73 -9.50 8.82 5.56
CA VAL A 73 -8.22 9.10 4.89
C VAL A 73 -7.24 9.45 6.00
N ILE A 74 -6.05 8.87 5.98
CA ILE A 74 -4.96 9.21 6.88
C ILE A 74 -3.73 9.51 6.03
N GLU A 75 -2.91 10.44 6.48
CA GLU A 75 -1.61 10.70 5.87
C GLU A 75 -0.56 9.89 6.61
N HIS A 76 0.22 9.10 5.87
CA HIS A 76 1.33 8.31 6.38
C HIS A 76 2.64 8.95 5.91
N PRO A 77 3.63 9.15 6.79
CA PRO A 77 4.89 9.83 6.42
C PRO A 77 5.68 9.08 5.34
N GLU A 78 5.55 7.75 5.28
CA GLU A 78 6.26 6.90 4.30
C GLU A 78 5.45 6.63 3.01
N TYR A 79 4.11 6.58 3.10
CA TYR A 79 3.24 6.13 2.00
C TYR A 79 2.31 7.22 1.46
N GLY A 80 2.38 8.44 2.00
CA GLY A 80 1.46 9.53 1.67
C GLY A 80 0.04 9.29 2.18
N GLU A 81 -0.95 9.81 1.46
CA GLU A 81 -2.35 9.63 1.82
C GLU A 81 -2.85 8.21 1.53
N VAL A 82 -3.28 7.51 2.58
CA VAL A 82 -3.82 6.15 2.52
C VAL A 82 -5.23 6.11 3.08
N ILE A 83 -6.07 5.23 2.53
CA ILE A 83 -7.45 5.06 2.99
C ILE A 83 -7.50 3.88 3.95
N GLN A 84 -7.99 4.11 5.16
CA GLN A 84 -8.24 3.08 6.16
C GLN A 84 -9.71 2.76 6.27
N LEU A 85 -10.06 1.48 6.18
CA LEU A 85 -11.41 0.95 6.40
C LEU A 85 -11.41 -0.06 7.55
N GLN A 86 -12.52 -0.13 8.30
CA GLN A 86 -12.71 -1.12 9.35
C GLN A 86 -13.18 -2.46 8.77
N GLY A 87 -12.61 -3.56 9.27
CA GLY A 87 -12.92 -4.92 8.85
C GLY A 87 -12.07 -5.41 7.67
N ASP A 88 -12.25 -6.69 7.32
CA ASP A 88 -11.67 -7.28 6.12
C ASP A 88 -12.56 -6.94 4.93
N GLN A 89 -12.11 -6.00 4.10
CA GLN A 89 -12.86 -5.53 2.94
C GLN A 89 -12.10 -5.76 1.63
N ARG A 90 -11.03 -6.57 1.62
CA ARG A 90 -10.18 -6.75 0.44
C ARG A 90 -10.94 -7.12 -0.83
N LYS A 91 -11.91 -8.04 -0.73
CA LYS A 91 -12.71 -8.51 -1.88
C LYS A 91 -13.63 -7.40 -2.39
N ASN A 92 -14.27 -6.71 -1.45
CA ASN A 92 -15.22 -5.65 -1.72
C ASN A 92 -14.54 -4.41 -2.31
N ILE A 93 -13.37 -4.02 -1.79
CA ILE A 93 -12.55 -2.92 -2.34
C ILE A 93 -12.06 -3.29 -3.73
N CYS A 94 -11.52 -4.49 -3.93
CA CYS A 94 -11.04 -4.95 -5.23
C CYS A 94 -12.15 -4.83 -6.29
N GLN A 95 -13.32 -5.41 -6.01
CA GLN A 95 -14.45 -5.37 -6.93
C GLN A 95 -14.98 -3.95 -7.16
N PHE A 96 -15.01 -3.11 -6.12
CA PHE A 96 -15.45 -1.72 -6.26
C PHE A 96 -14.50 -0.90 -7.12
N LEU A 97 -13.19 -1.03 -6.91
CA LEU A 97 -12.19 -0.30 -7.68
C LEU A 97 -12.26 -0.64 -9.18
N LEU A 98 -12.49 -1.91 -9.51
CA LEU A 98 -12.73 -2.36 -10.88
C LEU A 98 -14.05 -1.83 -11.46
N GLU A 99 -15.13 -1.81 -10.65
CA GLU A 99 -16.46 -1.34 -11.09
C GLU A 99 -16.46 0.14 -11.46
N ILE A 100 -15.73 0.98 -10.72
CA ILE A 100 -15.64 2.41 -11.02
C ILE A 100 -14.69 2.68 -12.19
N GLY A 101 -13.84 1.71 -12.57
CA GLY A 101 -12.82 1.86 -13.60
C GLY A 101 -11.67 2.79 -13.23
N ILE A 102 -11.44 3.00 -11.93
CA ILE A 102 -10.33 3.84 -11.44
C ILE A 102 -9.00 3.11 -11.62
N VAL A 103 -9.00 1.78 -11.49
CA VAL A 103 -7.82 0.93 -11.70
C VAL A 103 -8.16 -0.33 -12.45
N LYS A 104 -7.14 -0.88 -13.11
CA LYS A 104 -7.20 -2.19 -13.73
C LYS A 104 -6.81 -3.28 -12.73
N GLU A 105 -7.27 -4.51 -12.98
CA GLU A 105 -6.97 -5.67 -12.12
C GLU A 105 -5.47 -5.94 -12.00
N GLU A 106 -4.74 -5.72 -13.08
CA GLU A 106 -3.27 -5.80 -13.18
C GLU A 106 -2.55 -4.84 -12.23
N GLN A 107 -3.15 -3.69 -11.92
CA GLN A 107 -2.58 -2.68 -11.01
C GLN A 107 -2.91 -2.93 -9.54
N LEU A 108 -3.77 -3.90 -9.24
CA LEU A 108 -4.29 -4.11 -7.89
C LEU A 108 -3.53 -5.25 -7.20
N LYS A 109 -2.79 -4.90 -6.13
CA LYS A 109 -2.03 -5.85 -5.32
C LYS A 109 -2.72 -6.06 -3.97
N VAL A 110 -3.31 -7.24 -3.78
CA VAL A 110 -3.92 -7.62 -2.50
C VAL A 110 -2.91 -8.36 -1.64
N HIS A 111 -2.56 -7.76 -0.51
CA HIS A 111 -1.72 -8.34 0.52
C HIS A 111 -2.62 -8.91 1.62
N GLY A 112 -2.51 -10.22 1.83
CA GLY A 112 -3.25 -10.95 2.86
C GLY A 112 -2.64 -10.82 4.25
N PHE A 113 -3.17 -11.63 5.18
CA PHE A 113 -2.52 -11.97 6.45
C PHE A 113 -1.36 -12.94 6.22
#